data_AF-A0A5J4UF21-F1
#
_entry.id   AF-A0A5J4UF21-F1
#
_cell.length_a   1.000
_cell.length_b   1.000
_cell.length_c   1.000
_cell.angle_alpha   90.00
_cell.angle_beta   90.00
_cell.angle_gamma   90.00
#
_symmetry.space_group_name_H-M   'P 1'
#
loop_
_entity.id
_entity.type
_entity.pdbx_description
1 polymer ?
#
loop_
_entity_poly.entity_id
_entity_poly.type
_entity_poly.pdbx_seq_one_letter_code
_entity_poly.pdbx_strand_id
1 'polypeptide(L)'
;MASKEPVSIVAHKTTHVLDTLLVHLDESGDLDASYFASVLTVPNEEFFTPIKITSMFPDVRFFLVIAHLDHDKIVLEPVTGQPSSDHFVLLVRQHSMDLDTLRPYFDDETQCYYDMTIQSASDLNYIGSGPISSGCCTIFLTSSTLTLEEAMNQNLLSNLQSKFEITKSLIDSIRQAHMSDHHGFDLRPSAILCTKGNIGLSVALIGFVGDGSIIKKYPDHTKLRWDRDWTAPELAARIRPRRGTAQSTQEQGTNTLVSPTEASDIYALGILIQHIFEQSSNVKEFVSSALQNIPSDRCSAESFREKFNEIQSKLSNTQQIEKLRRKALEEEQKRKSLQEKQKRIKALKEKVRIRLEEEAKEKERIRLQEEAKEKERIRLQEEEKEKERIRLEEEAKEKERIRLEEKAKEKERIRLQEEAKEKERNYNNMRSQWKMVSLSSIHPRTIAPHQYPDPKIQISRKNNGINLMGTYARAQSPYCL
;
A
#
# COMPACT_ATOMS: atom_id res chain seq x y z
N MET A 1 11.17 -22.93 6.09
CA MET A 1 12.31 -22.09 5.66
C MET A 1 12.34 -20.89 6.58
N ALA A 2 13.41 -20.71 7.35
CA ALA A 2 13.56 -19.48 8.14
C ALA A 2 13.83 -18.33 7.17
N SER A 3 13.06 -17.25 7.25
CA SER A 3 13.39 -16.00 6.59
C SER A 3 14.67 -15.47 7.24
N LYS A 4 15.81 -15.57 6.56
CA LYS A 4 16.98 -14.75 6.92
C LYS A 4 16.50 -13.29 6.90
N GLU A 5 16.65 -12.62 8.03
CA GLU A 5 16.42 -11.17 8.07
C GLU A 5 17.35 -10.50 7.04
N PRO A 6 16.91 -9.43 6.38
CA PRO A 6 17.75 -8.72 5.43
C PRO A 6 18.97 -8.19 6.18
N VAL A 7 20.17 -8.66 5.78
CA VAL A 7 21.44 -8.22 6.36
C VAL A 7 21.51 -6.70 6.21
N SER A 8 21.43 -5.97 7.32
CA SER A 8 21.57 -4.53 7.27
C SER A 8 23.03 -4.22 6.97
N ILE A 9 23.27 -3.45 5.92
CA ILE A 9 24.60 -2.88 5.64
C ILE A 9 24.95 -2.01 6.85
N VAL A 10 25.88 -2.48 7.68
CA VAL A 10 26.45 -1.73 8.79
C VAL A 10 27.44 -0.76 8.17
N ALA A 11 27.23 0.54 8.40
CA ALA A 11 28.16 1.58 7.98
C ALA A 11 29.15 1.84 9.13
N HIS A 12 30.42 1.53 8.91
CA HIS A 12 31.48 1.71 9.92
C HIS A 12 32.03 3.15 9.86
N LYS A 13 32.39 3.74 11.00
CA LYS A 13 32.87 5.13 11.06
C LYS A 13 34.38 5.20 10.75
N THR A 14 34.76 5.66 9.57
CA THR A 14 36.16 5.81 9.11
C THR A 14 36.84 7.09 9.61
N THR A 15 36.13 8.22 9.56
CA THR A 15 36.70 9.57 9.67
C THR A 15 37.39 9.91 10.99
N HIS A 16 37.06 9.21 12.08
CA HIS A 16 37.66 9.44 13.39
C HIS A 16 38.95 8.64 13.64
N VAL A 17 39.30 7.72 12.74
CA VAL A 17 40.42 6.77 12.88
C VAL A 17 41.49 7.02 11.82
N LEU A 18 41.11 7.50 10.63
CA LEU A 18 42.00 7.68 9.48
C LEU A 18 43.27 8.46 9.83
N ASP A 19 43.13 9.66 10.40
CA ASP A 19 44.27 10.51 10.77
C ASP A 19 45.21 9.79 11.75
N THR A 20 44.67 9.06 12.72
CA THR A 20 45.47 8.26 13.68
C THR A 20 46.25 7.16 12.96
N LEU A 21 45.63 6.42 12.04
CA LEU A 21 46.33 5.36 11.29
C LEU A 21 47.46 5.92 10.40
N LEU A 22 47.24 7.06 9.76
CA LEU A 22 48.22 7.69 8.86
C LEU A 22 49.41 8.30 9.61
N VAL A 23 49.26 8.68 10.88
CA VAL A 23 50.38 9.13 11.73
C VAL A 23 51.31 7.98 12.14
N HIS A 24 50.86 6.72 12.03
CA HIS A 24 51.65 5.52 12.32
C HIS A 24 52.22 4.85 11.04
N LEU A 25 52.52 5.66 10.03
CA LEU A 25 53.32 5.27 8.88
C LEU A 25 54.77 5.74 9.05
N ASP A 26 55.73 4.99 8.49
CA ASP A 26 57.13 5.41 8.44
C ASP A 26 57.43 6.36 7.26
N GLU A 27 58.67 6.82 7.15
CA GLU A 27 59.10 7.75 6.08
C GLU A 27 58.96 7.17 4.66
N SER A 28 58.77 5.86 4.51
CA SER A 28 58.54 5.16 3.24
C SER A 28 57.05 4.89 2.95
N GLY A 29 56.15 5.20 3.88
CA GLY A 29 54.73 4.86 3.79
C GLY A 29 54.38 3.43 4.24
N ASP A 30 55.33 2.72 4.84
CA ASP A 30 55.06 1.42 5.47
C ASP A 30 54.34 1.58 6.81
N LEU A 31 53.60 0.55 7.19
CA LEU A 31 52.92 0.43 8.48
C LEU A 31 53.95 0.27 9.61
N ASP A 32 53.88 1.11 10.66
CA ASP A 32 54.68 0.92 11.87
C ASP A 32 54.43 -0.47 12.47
N ALA A 33 55.47 -1.30 12.47
CA ALA A 33 55.38 -2.70 12.85
C ALA A 33 55.01 -2.92 14.33
N SER A 34 55.17 -1.91 15.18
CA SER A 34 54.79 -1.95 16.60
C SER A 34 53.34 -1.53 16.85
N TYR A 35 52.84 -0.54 16.11
CA TYR A 35 51.46 -0.06 16.19
C TYR A 35 50.48 -1.02 15.48
N PHE A 36 50.83 -1.47 14.26
CA PHE A 36 50.05 -2.43 13.49
C PHE A 36 50.33 -3.89 13.87
N ALA A 37 51.08 -4.15 14.95
CA ALA A 37 51.51 -5.49 15.38
C ALA A 37 50.38 -6.52 15.54
N SER A 38 49.14 -6.08 15.85
CA SER A 38 47.97 -6.97 15.93
C SER A 38 47.47 -7.41 14.55
N VAL A 39 47.53 -6.52 13.55
CA VAL A 39 47.06 -6.77 12.18
C VAL A 39 48.14 -7.43 11.31
N LEU A 40 49.42 -7.12 11.55
CA LEU A 40 50.59 -7.69 10.85
C LEU A 40 50.94 -9.11 11.34
N THR A 41 49.93 -9.96 11.45
CA THR A 41 50.02 -11.34 11.92
C THR A 41 49.55 -12.34 10.85
N VAL A 42 49.71 -13.64 11.11
CA VAL A 42 49.08 -14.66 10.27
C VAL A 42 47.56 -14.63 10.51
N PRO A 43 46.72 -14.47 9.47
CA PRO A 43 45.27 -14.45 9.63
C PRO A 43 44.75 -15.69 10.36
N ASN A 44 43.88 -15.47 11.34
CA ASN A 44 43.25 -16.49 12.17
C ASN A 44 41.72 -16.32 12.17
N GLU A 45 40.99 -17.41 12.36
CA GLU A 45 39.52 -17.42 12.24
C GLU A 45 38.79 -16.66 13.36
N GLU A 46 39.48 -16.27 14.45
CA GLU A 46 38.90 -15.50 15.54
C GLU A 46 38.71 -14.03 15.15
N PHE A 47 39.69 -13.42 14.46
CA PHE A 47 39.72 -11.98 14.14
C PHE A 47 39.68 -11.65 12.64
N PHE A 48 40.00 -12.60 11.74
CA PHE A 48 40.10 -12.36 10.30
C PHE A 48 39.00 -13.15 9.56
N THR A 49 38.03 -12.45 8.97
CA THR A 49 37.01 -13.06 8.11
C THR A 49 37.48 -13.09 6.66
N PRO A 50 37.65 -14.25 6.00
CA PRO A 50 37.96 -14.29 4.57
C PRO A 50 36.80 -13.69 3.76
N ILE A 51 37.10 -12.71 2.91
CA ILE A 51 36.12 -12.05 2.03
C ILE A 51 36.40 -12.44 0.57
N LYS A 52 35.34 -12.69 -0.20
CA LYS A 52 35.41 -13.20 -1.59
C LYS A 52 35.70 -12.08 -2.60
N ILE A 53 36.84 -11.43 -2.42
CA ILE A 53 37.37 -10.50 -3.40
C ILE A 53 38.29 -11.26 -4.34
N THR A 54 38.03 -11.15 -5.64
CA THR A 54 38.91 -11.71 -6.67
C THR A 54 40.09 -10.79 -6.91
N SER A 55 41.29 -11.36 -7.05
CA SER A 55 42.44 -10.65 -7.59
C SER A 55 42.74 -11.10 -9.01
N MET A 56 43.41 -10.23 -9.76
CA MET A 56 44.05 -10.55 -11.04
C MET A 56 45.42 -11.22 -10.84
N PHE A 57 46.05 -10.95 -9.69
CA PHE A 57 47.34 -11.50 -9.29
C PHE A 57 47.17 -12.87 -8.59
N PRO A 58 48.11 -13.81 -8.79
CA PRO A 58 48.06 -15.12 -8.14
C PRO A 58 48.29 -15.00 -6.62
N ASP A 59 47.74 -15.94 -5.87
CA ASP A 59 47.96 -16.16 -4.43
C ASP A 59 47.62 -14.97 -3.49
N VAL A 60 46.95 -13.94 -4.01
CA VAL A 60 46.42 -12.82 -3.23
C VAL A 60 45.14 -13.23 -2.50
N ARG A 61 45.03 -12.89 -1.22
CA ARG A 61 43.86 -13.16 -0.37
C ARG A 61 43.41 -11.89 0.33
N PHE A 62 42.11 -11.78 0.59
CA PHE A 62 41.52 -10.65 1.29
C PHE A 62 40.83 -11.09 2.57
N PHE A 63 41.06 -10.35 3.64
CA PHE A 63 40.46 -10.57 4.95
C PHE A 63 39.84 -9.29 5.47
N LEU A 64 38.67 -9.41 6.08
CA LEU A 64 38.02 -8.36 6.84
C LEU A 64 38.43 -8.49 8.31
N VAL A 65 38.83 -7.38 8.93
CA VAL A 65 39.18 -7.30 10.34
C VAL A 65 38.35 -6.18 10.97
N ILE A 66 37.65 -6.49 12.06
CA ILE A 66 36.94 -5.51 12.88
C ILE A 66 37.86 -5.12 14.05
N ALA A 67 37.98 -3.82 14.33
CA ALA A 67 38.85 -3.32 15.38
C ALA A 67 38.32 -2.03 16.00
N HIS A 68 38.81 -1.67 17.18
CA HIS A 68 38.67 -0.34 17.78
C HIS A 68 40.03 0.19 18.26
N LEU A 69 40.07 1.47 18.63
CA LEU A 69 41.22 2.08 19.29
C LEU A 69 41.04 2.02 20.82
N ASP A 70 42.01 1.43 21.51
CA ASP A 70 42.15 1.51 22.97
C ASP A 70 43.48 2.19 23.32
N HIS A 71 43.41 3.40 23.91
CA HIS A 71 44.59 4.23 24.24
C HIS A 71 45.60 4.34 23.07
N ASP A 72 45.10 4.71 21.89
CA ASP A 72 45.86 4.77 20.63
C ASP A 72 46.58 3.46 20.28
N LYS A 73 45.85 2.33 20.37
CA LYS A 73 46.30 1.01 19.89
C LYS A 73 45.17 0.26 19.21
N ILE A 74 45.49 -0.46 18.14
CA ILE A 74 44.53 -1.28 17.39
C ILE A 74 44.22 -2.58 18.17
N VAL A 75 43.03 -2.65 18.76
CA VAL A 75 42.49 -3.86 19.39
C VAL A 75 41.53 -4.55 18.43
N LEU A 76 41.80 -5.83 18.12
CA LEU A 76 40.96 -6.61 17.22
C LEU A 76 39.72 -7.13 17.96
N GLU A 77 38.58 -7.14 17.27
CA GLU A 77 37.31 -7.62 17.78
C GLU A 77 36.97 -9.00 17.20
N PRO A 78 36.54 -9.99 18.01
CA PRO A 78 36.22 -11.31 17.50
C PRO A 78 35.07 -11.27 16.48
N VAL A 79 35.20 -12.02 15.38
CA VAL A 79 34.23 -12.10 14.28
C VAL A 79 32.83 -12.57 14.74
N THR A 80 32.78 -13.34 15.84
CA THR A 80 31.53 -13.82 16.44
C THR A 80 30.94 -12.87 17.49
N GLY A 81 31.66 -11.81 17.85
CA GLY A 81 31.23 -10.81 18.83
C GLY A 81 30.27 -9.78 18.24
N GLN A 82 29.56 -9.06 19.12
CA GLN A 82 28.94 -7.80 18.75
C GLN A 82 30.02 -6.72 18.71
N PRO A 83 30.17 -5.96 17.61
CA PRO A 83 31.19 -4.92 17.55
C PRO A 83 30.99 -3.79 18.56
N SER A 84 32.08 -3.12 18.95
CA SER A 84 32.02 -1.97 19.88
C SER A 84 31.30 -0.75 19.26
N SER A 85 31.00 0.30 20.03
CA SER A 85 30.32 1.49 19.50
C SER A 85 31.13 2.29 18.47
N ASP A 86 32.46 2.18 18.57
CA ASP A 86 33.44 2.98 17.83
C ASP A 86 34.40 2.10 17.04
N HIS A 87 33.94 0.89 16.70
CA HIS A 87 34.63 -0.01 15.78
C HIS A 87 34.76 0.60 14.38
N PHE A 88 35.85 0.23 13.73
CA PHE A 88 36.15 0.45 12.33
C PHE A 88 36.51 -0.89 11.67
N VAL A 89 36.62 -0.88 10.34
CA VAL A 89 36.91 -2.07 9.56
C VAL A 89 38.13 -1.86 8.69
N LEU A 90 39.05 -2.83 8.79
CA LEU A 90 40.22 -2.93 7.94
C LEU A 90 40.01 -4.06 6.93
N LEU A 91 40.28 -3.77 5.66
CA LEU A 91 40.45 -4.76 4.60
C LEU A 91 41.94 -5.03 4.45
N VAL A 92 42.37 -6.23 4.84
CA VAL A 92 43.75 -6.69 4.76
C VAL A 92 43.92 -7.53 3.50
N ARG A 93 44.71 -7.04 2.54
CA ARG A 93 45.06 -7.77 1.32
C ARG A 93 46.44 -8.39 1.49
N GLN A 94 46.49 -9.71 1.60
CA GLN A 94 47.71 -10.49 1.80
C GLN A 94 48.32 -10.95 0.47
N HIS A 95 49.64 -10.83 0.35
CA HIS A 95 50.45 -11.41 -0.73
C HIS A 95 51.45 -12.44 -0.14
N SER A 96 51.83 -13.44 -0.94
CA SER A 96 52.81 -14.47 -0.57
C SER A 96 54.27 -14.06 -0.79
N MET A 97 54.50 -12.96 -1.51
CA MET A 97 55.83 -12.39 -1.78
C MET A 97 56.21 -11.39 -0.68
N ASP A 98 57.51 -11.14 -0.52
CA ASP A 98 58.03 -10.14 0.40
C ASP A 98 57.69 -8.71 -0.03
N LEU A 99 57.76 -7.78 0.93
CA LEU A 99 57.38 -6.39 0.74
C LEU A 99 58.30 -5.66 -0.23
N ASP A 100 59.62 -5.81 -0.11
CA ASP A 100 60.61 -5.11 -0.94
C ASP A 100 60.47 -5.46 -2.42
N THR A 101 60.16 -6.73 -2.70
CA THR A 101 59.88 -7.23 -4.06
C THR A 101 58.59 -6.66 -4.66
N LEU A 102 57.59 -6.28 -3.85
CA LEU A 102 56.32 -5.71 -4.32
C LEU A 102 56.24 -4.18 -4.22
N ARG A 103 57.11 -3.53 -3.45
CA ARG A 103 57.11 -2.08 -3.20
C ARG A 103 57.00 -1.24 -4.48
N PRO A 104 57.78 -1.47 -5.56
CA PRO A 104 57.69 -0.62 -6.76
C PRO A 104 56.33 -0.65 -7.46
N TYR A 105 55.52 -1.70 -7.25
CA TYR A 105 54.14 -1.80 -7.72
C TYR A 105 53.16 -1.17 -6.71
N PHE A 106 53.37 -1.38 -5.40
CA PHE A 106 52.55 -0.74 -4.36
C PHE A 106 52.69 0.78 -4.36
N ASP A 107 53.85 1.34 -4.74
CA ASP A 107 54.05 2.78 -4.88
C ASP A 107 53.09 3.38 -5.93
N ASP A 108 52.99 2.76 -7.12
CA ASP A 108 52.06 3.20 -8.18
C ASP A 108 50.60 3.04 -7.76
N GLU A 109 50.27 1.92 -7.11
CA GLU A 109 48.91 1.63 -6.65
C GLU A 109 48.47 2.62 -5.56
N THR A 110 49.36 2.93 -4.61
CA THR A 110 49.11 3.92 -3.55
C THR A 110 48.87 5.30 -4.16
N GLN A 111 49.68 5.70 -5.15
CA GLN A 111 49.49 6.94 -5.89
C GLN A 111 48.13 6.98 -6.62
N CYS A 112 47.73 5.88 -7.27
CA CYS A 112 46.41 5.75 -7.90
C CYS A 112 45.28 6.00 -6.89
N TYR A 113 45.36 5.40 -5.70
CA TYR A 113 44.36 5.61 -4.65
C TYR A 113 44.31 7.05 -4.13
N TYR A 114 45.46 7.74 -4.01
CA TYR A 114 45.49 9.14 -3.59
C TYR A 114 44.91 10.10 -4.63
N ASP A 115 45.15 9.87 -5.93
CA ASP A 115 44.59 10.72 -7.00
C ASP A 115 43.07 10.54 -7.16
N MET A 116 42.53 9.39 -6.75
CA MET A 116 41.11 9.05 -6.81
C MET A 116 40.33 9.47 -5.55
N THR A 117 40.19 10.77 -5.31
CA THR A 117 39.45 11.32 -4.15
C THR A 117 38.01 10.80 -3.95
N ILE A 118 37.36 10.29 -5.00
CA ILE A 118 36.05 9.60 -4.90
C ILE A 118 36.10 8.26 -4.12
N GLN A 119 37.27 7.61 -4.04
CA GLN A 119 37.47 6.39 -3.23
C GLN A 119 37.42 6.74 -1.74
N SER A 120 38.17 7.76 -1.31
CA SER A 120 38.08 8.30 0.04
C SER A 120 36.66 8.76 0.40
N ALA A 121 35.97 9.42 -0.55
CA ALA A 121 34.56 9.81 -0.37
C ALA A 121 33.57 8.64 -0.36
N SER A 122 33.97 7.47 -0.85
CA SER A 122 33.23 6.20 -0.77
C SER A 122 33.67 5.33 0.41
N ASP A 123 34.44 5.91 1.34
CA ASP A 123 35.02 5.23 2.50
C ASP A 123 35.86 4.01 2.11
N LEU A 124 36.80 4.20 1.19
CA LEU A 124 37.94 3.33 0.98
C LEU A 124 39.21 4.18 0.97
N ASN A 125 40.06 3.99 1.98
CA ASN A 125 41.33 4.70 2.10
C ASN A 125 42.46 3.68 2.17
N TYR A 126 43.43 3.78 1.26
CA TYR A 126 44.69 3.04 1.37
C TYR A 126 45.43 3.57 2.61
N ILE A 127 45.87 2.68 3.50
CA ILE A 127 46.61 3.07 4.71
C ILE A 127 48.10 2.87 4.51
N GLY A 128 48.53 1.66 4.15
CA GLY A 128 49.95 1.35 4.04
C GLY A 128 50.22 -0.12 3.74
N SER A 129 51.49 -0.45 3.54
CA SER A 129 52.00 -1.80 3.35
C SER A 129 52.85 -2.26 4.54
N GLY A 130 52.90 -3.57 4.80
CA GLY A 130 53.72 -4.10 5.90
C GLY A 130 54.12 -5.56 5.72
N PRO A 131 55.29 -5.98 6.26
CA PRO A 131 55.74 -7.36 6.20
C PRO A 131 54.97 -8.24 7.20
N ILE A 132 54.81 -9.51 6.86
CA ILE A 132 54.28 -10.55 7.75
C ILE A 132 55.13 -11.82 7.61
N SER A 133 54.99 -12.78 8.52
CA SER A 133 55.82 -14.01 8.52
C SER A 133 55.64 -14.94 7.30
N SER A 134 54.78 -14.60 6.36
CA SER A 134 54.47 -15.39 5.15
C SER A 134 54.39 -14.55 3.86
N GLY A 135 55.01 -13.36 3.85
CA GLY A 135 54.99 -12.42 2.74
C GLY A 135 54.78 -10.98 3.22
N CYS A 136 53.82 -10.28 2.63
CA CYS A 136 53.40 -8.94 3.06
C CYS A 136 51.88 -8.76 2.97
N CYS A 137 51.37 -7.64 3.47
CA CYS A 137 50.00 -7.23 3.23
C CYS A 137 49.88 -5.71 3.04
N THR A 138 48.83 -5.29 2.34
CA THR A 138 48.40 -3.90 2.30
C THR A 138 47.09 -3.74 3.07
N ILE A 139 46.95 -2.66 3.83
CA ILE A 139 45.76 -2.36 4.64
C ILE A 139 44.99 -1.23 3.99
N PHE A 140 43.67 -1.42 3.87
CA PHE A 140 42.72 -0.36 3.55
C PHE A 140 41.76 -0.17 4.73
N LEU A 141 41.47 1.08 5.10
CA LEU A 141 40.38 1.42 6.00
C LEU A 141 39.10 1.55 5.16
N THR A 142 38.01 0.88 5.57
CA THR A 142 36.75 0.96 4.82
C THR A 142 35.49 0.98 5.70
N SER A 143 34.41 1.59 5.19
CA SER A 143 33.07 1.49 5.78
C SER A 143 32.21 0.36 5.22
N SER A 144 32.71 -0.42 4.25
CA SER A 144 31.98 -1.53 3.62
C SER A 144 32.63 -2.89 3.81
N THR A 145 31.78 -3.88 4.09
CA THR A 145 32.13 -5.31 4.19
C THR A 145 31.60 -6.13 3.01
N LEU A 146 31.02 -5.46 2.01
CA LEU A 146 30.13 -6.05 1.01
C LEU A 146 30.66 -5.81 -0.40
N THR A 147 30.88 -6.88 -1.18
CA THR A 147 31.21 -6.76 -2.60
C THR A 147 29.96 -6.44 -3.43
N LEU A 148 30.15 -5.85 -4.62
CA LEU A 148 29.06 -5.60 -5.56
C LEU A 148 28.40 -6.91 -6.03
N GLU A 149 29.16 -8.01 -6.15
CA GLU A 149 28.62 -9.36 -6.41
C GLU A 149 27.62 -9.78 -5.33
N GLU A 150 28.01 -9.67 -4.06
CA GLU A 150 27.14 -10.04 -2.95
C GLU A 150 25.94 -9.08 -2.84
N ALA A 151 26.12 -7.80 -3.15
CA ALA A 151 25.02 -6.84 -3.21
C ALA A 151 23.99 -7.16 -4.32
N MET A 152 24.44 -7.68 -5.46
CA MET A 152 23.58 -8.20 -6.52
C MET A 152 22.84 -9.46 -6.05
N ASN A 153 23.55 -10.42 -5.46
CA ASN A 153 22.98 -11.67 -4.93
C ASN A 153 21.93 -11.43 -3.82
N GLN A 154 22.14 -10.42 -2.97
CA GLN A 154 21.23 -10.03 -1.90
C GLN A 154 20.03 -9.17 -2.38
N ASN A 155 19.88 -8.93 -3.69
CA ASN A 155 18.83 -8.09 -4.28
C ASN A 155 18.82 -6.63 -3.77
N LEU A 156 19.95 -6.11 -3.28
CA LEU A 156 20.07 -4.70 -2.87
C LEU A 156 19.90 -3.75 -4.07
N LEU A 157 20.20 -4.23 -5.28
CA LEU A 157 19.99 -3.52 -6.53
C LEU A 157 18.60 -3.79 -7.16
N SER A 158 17.63 -4.30 -6.40
CA SER A 158 16.28 -4.63 -6.91
C SER A 158 15.49 -3.45 -7.46
N ASN A 159 15.79 -2.22 -7.03
CA ASN A 159 15.12 -1.01 -7.49
C ASN A 159 15.99 -0.21 -8.47
N LEU A 160 15.35 0.49 -9.43
CA LEU A 160 16.03 1.20 -10.51
C LEU A 160 16.92 2.35 -10.00
N GLN A 161 16.56 3.00 -8.89
CA GLN A 161 17.32 4.11 -8.31
C GLN A 161 18.67 3.61 -7.78
N SER A 162 18.69 2.50 -7.04
CA SER A 162 19.91 1.85 -6.56
C SER A 162 20.82 1.37 -7.71
N LYS A 163 20.25 0.86 -8.81
CA LYS A 163 21.02 0.54 -10.03
C LYS A 163 21.69 1.78 -10.63
N PHE A 164 20.98 2.92 -10.67
CA PHE A 164 21.53 4.19 -11.14
C PHE A 164 22.59 4.78 -10.21
N GLU A 165 22.42 4.70 -8.89
CA GLU A 165 23.39 5.19 -7.91
C GLU A 165 24.74 4.47 -8.03
N ILE A 166 24.73 3.13 -8.02
CA ILE A 166 25.92 2.30 -8.24
C ILE A 166 26.54 2.60 -9.60
N THR A 167 25.74 2.65 -10.67
CA THR A 167 26.26 2.91 -12.02
C THR A 167 26.88 4.30 -12.15
N LYS A 168 26.25 5.31 -11.52
CA LYS A 168 26.82 6.66 -11.44
C LYS A 168 28.17 6.61 -10.74
N SER A 169 28.24 5.98 -9.56
CA SER A 169 29.47 5.88 -8.77
C SER A 169 30.59 5.13 -9.53
N LEU A 170 30.27 4.05 -10.25
CA LEU A 170 31.22 3.33 -11.11
C LEU A 170 31.80 4.21 -12.22
N ILE A 171 30.93 4.88 -12.98
CA ILE A 171 31.35 5.75 -14.09
C ILE A 171 32.16 6.93 -13.55
N ASP A 172 31.72 7.55 -12.45
CA ASP A 172 32.41 8.69 -11.85
C ASP A 172 33.82 8.29 -11.36
N SER A 173 33.97 7.09 -10.78
CA SER A 173 35.27 6.54 -10.36
C SER A 173 36.20 6.30 -11.53
N ILE A 174 35.77 5.57 -12.57
CA ILE A 174 36.61 5.29 -13.75
C ILE A 174 36.98 6.58 -14.49
N ARG A 175 36.05 7.52 -14.60
CA ARG A 175 36.30 8.84 -15.18
C ARG A 175 37.34 9.64 -14.40
N GLN A 176 37.32 9.62 -13.07
CA GLN A 176 38.35 10.27 -12.26
C GLN A 176 39.72 9.59 -12.44
N ALA A 177 39.77 8.26 -12.48
CA ALA A 177 41.01 7.53 -12.71
C ALA A 177 41.64 7.91 -14.06
N HIS A 178 40.86 7.89 -15.15
CA HIS A 178 41.31 8.27 -16.50
C HIS A 178 41.74 9.75 -16.56
N MET A 179 41.04 10.65 -15.86
CA MET A 179 41.47 12.06 -15.73
C MET A 179 42.83 12.25 -15.04
N SER A 180 43.30 11.25 -14.30
CA SER A 180 44.59 11.19 -13.61
C SER A 180 45.58 10.20 -14.27
N ASP A 181 45.34 9.79 -15.52
CA ASP A 181 46.11 8.80 -16.30
C ASP A 181 46.15 7.37 -15.71
N HIS A 182 45.34 7.09 -14.68
CA HIS A 182 45.24 5.78 -14.04
C HIS A 182 44.22 4.89 -14.75
N HIS A 183 44.68 3.74 -15.24
CA HIS A 183 43.83 2.77 -15.96
C HIS A 183 44.29 1.33 -15.71
N GLY A 184 43.44 0.36 -16.04
CA GLY A 184 43.68 -1.07 -15.77
C GLY A 184 43.09 -1.50 -14.44
N PHE A 185 41.76 -1.43 -14.34
CA PHE A 185 41.00 -1.89 -13.18
C PHE A 185 40.31 -3.24 -13.44
N ASP A 186 40.39 -4.15 -12.46
CA ASP A 186 39.56 -5.34 -12.39
C ASP A 186 38.13 -4.95 -12.01
N LEU A 187 37.24 -4.86 -13.00
CA LEU A 187 35.84 -4.50 -12.82
C LEU A 187 34.90 -5.70 -12.68
N ARG A 188 35.41 -6.84 -12.21
CA ARG A 188 34.57 -7.94 -11.73
C ARG A 188 33.73 -7.47 -10.52
N PRO A 189 32.45 -7.87 -10.37
CA PRO A 189 31.61 -7.48 -9.24
C PRO A 189 32.19 -7.87 -7.86
N SER A 190 33.04 -8.90 -7.83
CA SER A 190 33.80 -9.36 -6.65
C SER A 190 34.98 -8.44 -6.29
N ALA A 191 35.54 -7.69 -7.24
CA ALA A 191 36.67 -6.76 -7.06
C ALA A 191 36.22 -5.31 -6.77
N ILE A 192 34.94 -5.12 -6.47
CA ILE A 192 34.31 -3.82 -6.24
C ILE A 192 33.57 -3.90 -4.90
N LEU A 193 33.84 -2.97 -3.98
CA LEU A 193 33.07 -2.81 -2.74
C LEU A 193 31.82 -1.96 -2.98
N CYS A 194 30.77 -2.25 -2.23
CA CYS A 194 29.48 -1.59 -2.30
C CYS A 194 29.17 -0.95 -0.94
N THR A 195 29.17 0.38 -0.86
CA THR A 195 28.95 1.14 0.37
C THR A 195 27.54 1.71 0.38
N LYS A 196 26.89 1.76 1.55
CA LYS A 196 25.61 2.47 1.74
C LYS A 196 25.83 3.67 2.66
N GLY A 197 26.23 4.78 2.07
CA GLY A 197 26.41 6.04 2.77
C GLY A 197 25.10 6.82 2.95
N ASN A 198 25.19 7.99 3.58
CA ASN A 198 24.07 8.90 3.80
C ASN A 198 23.44 9.44 2.49
N ILE A 199 24.21 9.42 1.39
CA ILE A 199 23.84 9.99 0.08
C ILE A 199 23.18 8.94 -0.83
N GLY A 200 23.25 7.65 -0.48
CA GLY A 200 22.74 6.53 -1.29
C GLY A 200 23.75 5.38 -1.34
N LEU A 201 23.60 4.52 -2.35
CA LEU A 201 24.62 3.51 -2.65
C LEU A 201 25.79 4.11 -3.45
N SER A 202 27.02 3.74 -3.07
CA SER A 202 28.24 4.05 -3.81
C SER A 202 29.10 2.80 -3.96
N VAL A 203 30.17 2.89 -4.76
CA VAL A 203 31.17 1.82 -4.89
C VAL A 203 32.57 2.34 -4.61
N ALA A 204 33.42 1.41 -4.19
CA ALA A 204 34.86 1.61 -4.16
C ALA A 204 35.58 0.52 -4.98
N LEU A 205 36.65 0.88 -5.67
CA LEU A 205 37.40 -0.01 -6.57
C LEU A 205 38.65 -0.52 -5.83
N ILE A 206 38.77 -1.83 -5.60
CA ILE A 206 39.91 -2.43 -4.86
C ILE A 206 40.81 -3.31 -5.75
N GLY A 207 40.56 -3.30 -7.07
CA GLY A 207 41.21 -4.14 -8.06
C GLY A 207 42.08 -3.37 -9.03
N PHE A 208 42.90 -2.40 -8.57
CA PHE A 208 43.88 -1.78 -9.45
C PHE A 208 44.92 -2.83 -9.91
N VAL A 209 45.24 -2.85 -11.20
CA VAL A 209 46.25 -3.72 -11.82
C VAL A 209 47.31 -2.88 -12.53
N GLY A 210 46.91 -1.71 -13.05
CA GLY A 210 47.77 -0.76 -13.74
C GLY A 210 47.97 -1.08 -15.23
N ASP A 211 48.76 -0.21 -15.87
CA ASP A 211 49.10 -0.30 -17.29
C ASP A 211 50.21 -1.34 -17.56
N GLY A 212 50.70 -1.38 -18.81
CA GLY A 212 51.79 -2.27 -19.22
C GLY A 212 53.17 -1.92 -18.65
N SER A 213 53.34 -0.77 -17.99
CA SER A 213 54.56 -0.39 -17.28
C SER A 213 54.48 -0.79 -15.79
N ILE A 214 53.37 -0.48 -15.12
CA ILE A 214 53.06 -0.83 -13.73
C ILE A 214 53.03 -2.35 -13.56
N ILE A 215 52.30 -3.06 -14.44
CA ILE A 215 52.20 -4.52 -14.41
C ILE A 215 53.60 -5.18 -14.42
N LYS A 216 54.57 -4.66 -15.18
CA LYS A 216 55.92 -5.26 -15.25
C LYS A 216 56.71 -5.15 -13.94
N LYS A 217 56.34 -4.22 -13.06
CA LYS A 217 56.93 -4.11 -11.71
C LYS A 217 56.44 -5.24 -10.80
N TYR A 218 55.29 -5.83 -11.06
CA TYR A 218 54.83 -7.02 -10.35
C TYR A 218 55.64 -8.25 -10.79
N PRO A 219 56.30 -9.02 -9.89
CA PRO A 219 57.18 -10.12 -10.27
C PRO A 219 56.48 -11.21 -11.08
N ASP A 220 55.25 -11.51 -10.68
CA ASP A 220 54.43 -12.60 -11.22
C ASP A 220 53.52 -12.16 -12.38
N HIS A 221 53.80 -11.02 -13.02
CA HIS A 221 52.99 -10.45 -14.10
C HIS A 221 52.74 -11.39 -15.29
N THR A 222 53.64 -12.35 -15.54
CA THR A 222 53.47 -13.37 -16.57
C THR A 222 52.40 -14.42 -16.24
N LYS A 223 51.98 -14.51 -14.97
CA LYS A 223 50.95 -15.43 -14.46
C LYS A 223 49.54 -14.79 -14.42
N LEU A 224 49.40 -13.49 -14.72
CA LEU A 224 48.11 -12.78 -14.72
C LEU A 224 47.05 -13.50 -15.57
N ARG A 225 45.81 -13.58 -15.07
CA ARG A 225 44.71 -14.27 -15.74
C ARG A 225 43.49 -13.38 -15.92
N TRP A 226 43.35 -12.82 -17.11
CA TRP A 226 42.18 -12.07 -17.52
C TRP A 226 40.93 -12.97 -17.60
N ASP A 227 39.90 -12.57 -16.87
CA ASP A 227 38.60 -13.24 -16.90
C ASP A 227 37.87 -12.89 -18.19
N ARG A 228 37.52 -13.90 -18.99
CA ARG A 228 36.94 -13.68 -20.33
C ARG A 228 35.53 -13.10 -20.30
N ASP A 229 34.82 -13.24 -19.19
CA ASP A 229 33.44 -12.79 -19.07
C ASP A 229 33.37 -11.31 -18.65
N TRP A 230 34.49 -10.75 -18.18
CA TRP A 230 34.59 -9.39 -17.63
C TRP A 230 35.67 -8.52 -18.28
N THR A 231 36.60 -9.10 -19.04
CA THR A 231 37.73 -8.37 -19.66
C THR A 231 37.52 -8.12 -21.15
N ALA A 232 38.06 -7.01 -21.65
CA ALA A 232 38.06 -6.65 -23.06
C ALA A 232 38.70 -7.71 -23.98
N PRO A 233 38.23 -7.86 -25.24
CA PRO A 233 38.65 -8.94 -26.15
C PRO A 233 40.16 -8.97 -26.44
N GLU A 234 40.81 -7.81 -26.52
CA GLU A 234 42.24 -7.66 -26.76
C GLU A 234 43.10 -8.27 -25.64
N LEU A 235 42.66 -8.19 -24.38
CA LEU A 235 43.31 -8.80 -23.23
C LEU A 235 43.00 -10.32 -23.17
N ALA A 236 41.75 -10.70 -23.46
CA ALA A 236 41.27 -12.08 -23.41
C ALA A 236 41.85 -12.99 -24.53
N ALA A 237 42.19 -12.44 -25.69
CA ALA A 237 42.58 -13.20 -26.89
C ALA A 237 43.82 -14.08 -26.71
N ARG A 238 44.72 -13.72 -25.78
CA ARG A 238 46.04 -14.36 -25.62
C ARG A 238 45.99 -15.74 -24.96
N ILE A 239 44.86 -16.12 -24.34
CA ILE A 239 44.73 -17.35 -23.51
C ILE A 239 44.41 -18.61 -24.36
N ARG A 240 44.70 -18.60 -25.67
CA ARG A 240 44.61 -19.81 -26.52
C ARG A 240 46.02 -20.37 -26.79
N PRO A 241 46.48 -21.39 -26.05
CA PRO A 241 47.65 -22.15 -26.49
C PRO A 241 47.37 -22.71 -27.88
N ARG A 242 48.22 -22.40 -28.87
CA ARG A 242 48.13 -22.93 -30.23
C ARG A 242 48.20 -24.46 -30.15
N ARG A 243 47.04 -25.13 -30.17
CA ARG A 243 46.95 -26.59 -30.20
C ARG A 243 47.42 -27.09 -31.56
N GLY A 244 48.69 -27.50 -31.62
CA GLY A 244 49.18 -28.53 -32.52
C GLY A 244 49.08 -28.26 -34.02
N THR A 245 50.03 -27.48 -34.54
CA THR A 245 50.73 -27.89 -35.77
C THR A 245 52.23 -27.82 -35.48
N ALA A 246 52.94 -28.92 -35.73
CA ALA A 246 54.35 -29.03 -35.46
C ALA A 246 55.17 -28.21 -36.48
N GLN A 247 56.37 -27.79 -36.06
CA GLN A 247 57.46 -27.29 -36.92
C GLN A 247 57.13 -26.03 -37.75
N SER A 248 57.32 -24.86 -37.12
CA SER A 248 57.95 -23.73 -37.79
C SER A 248 59.04 -23.16 -36.89
N THR A 249 60.27 -23.14 -37.39
CA THR A 249 61.47 -22.69 -36.67
C THR A 249 61.55 -21.16 -36.65
N GLN A 250 61.92 -20.61 -35.49
CA GLN A 250 62.44 -19.24 -35.34
C GLN A 250 61.56 -18.10 -35.90
N GLU A 251 60.38 -17.91 -35.30
CA GLU A 251 59.96 -16.54 -35.01
C GLU A 251 60.04 -16.33 -33.50
N GLN A 252 61.10 -15.65 -33.04
CA GLN A 252 61.12 -14.98 -31.74
C GLN A 252 60.20 -13.76 -31.81
N GLY A 253 58.90 -14.00 -32.03
CA GLY A 253 57.88 -12.98 -31.92
C GLY A 253 57.97 -12.41 -30.52
N THR A 254 58.36 -11.13 -30.42
CA THR A 254 58.43 -10.42 -29.15
C THR A 254 57.09 -10.61 -28.46
N ASN A 255 57.12 -11.20 -27.27
CA ASN A 255 55.91 -11.65 -26.60
C ASN A 255 55.27 -10.45 -25.90
N THR A 256 54.91 -9.43 -26.68
CA THR A 256 54.39 -8.13 -26.25
C THR A 256 53.18 -8.37 -25.36
N LEU A 257 53.32 -7.96 -24.11
CA LEU A 257 52.23 -8.00 -23.15
C LEU A 257 51.17 -7.00 -23.61
N VAL A 258 50.04 -7.52 -24.10
CA VAL A 258 48.85 -6.69 -24.29
C VAL A 258 48.44 -6.23 -22.91
N SER A 259 48.58 -4.93 -22.68
CA SER A 259 48.32 -4.28 -21.41
C SER A 259 46.94 -3.62 -21.38
N PRO A 260 46.37 -3.40 -20.19
CA PRO A 260 45.18 -2.58 -20.06
C PRO A 260 45.39 -1.18 -20.62
N THR A 261 44.28 -0.56 -20.98
CA THR A 261 44.15 0.81 -21.50
C THR A 261 42.83 1.39 -20.97
N GLU A 262 42.63 2.71 -21.05
CA GLU A 262 41.33 3.32 -20.76
C GLU A 262 40.17 2.61 -21.50
N ALA A 263 40.39 2.30 -22.78
CA ALA A 263 39.41 1.62 -23.63
C ALA A 263 39.06 0.21 -23.12
N SER A 264 39.97 -0.51 -22.45
CA SER A 264 39.66 -1.82 -21.86
C SER A 264 38.83 -1.68 -20.58
N ASP A 265 39.09 -0.66 -19.75
CA ASP A 265 38.26 -0.36 -18.57
C ASP A 265 36.84 0.02 -18.98
N ILE A 266 36.68 0.85 -20.02
CA ILE A 266 35.36 1.22 -20.55
C ILE A 266 34.58 -0.01 -21.03
N TYR A 267 35.23 -0.97 -21.69
CA TYR A 267 34.58 -2.20 -22.12
C TYR A 267 34.11 -3.04 -20.92
N ALA A 268 34.98 -3.25 -19.92
CA ALA A 268 34.64 -3.98 -18.71
C ALA A 268 33.51 -3.31 -17.92
N LEU A 269 33.54 -1.98 -17.81
CA LEU A 269 32.47 -1.16 -17.24
C LEU A 269 31.14 -1.31 -18.01
N GLY A 270 31.20 -1.35 -19.35
CA GLY A 270 30.04 -1.63 -20.20
C GLY A 270 29.41 -3.00 -19.94
N ILE A 271 30.23 -4.05 -19.75
CA ILE A 271 29.77 -5.39 -19.38
C ILE A 271 29.12 -5.37 -17.99
N LEU A 272 29.76 -4.72 -17.02
CA LEU A 272 29.27 -4.63 -15.65
C LEU A 272 27.91 -3.95 -15.57
N ILE A 273 27.72 -2.86 -16.31
CA ILE A 273 26.45 -2.14 -16.35
C ILE A 273 25.36 -2.98 -17.03
N GLN A 274 25.67 -3.76 -18.08
CA GLN A 274 24.69 -4.71 -18.64
C GLN A 274 24.22 -5.74 -17.62
N HIS A 275 25.13 -6.24 -16.77
CA HIS A 275 24.80 -7.19 -15.70
C HIS A 275 23.94 -6.54 -14.60
N ILE A 276 24.32 -5.35 -14.12
CA ILE A 276 23.54 -4.59 -13.11
C ILE A 276 22.09 -4.38 -13.59
N PHE A 277 21.87 -4.08 -14.87
CA PHE A 277 20.55 -3.85 -15.45
C PHE A 277 19.91 -5.06 -16.15
N GLU A 278 20.39 -6.29 -15.88
CA GLU A 278 19.78 -7.54 -16.37
C GLU A 278 19.51 -7.53 -17.89
N GLN A 279 20.44 -6.99 -18.69
CA GLN A 279 20.34 -6.94 -20.15
C GLN A 279 19.12 -6.16 -20.71
N SER A 280 18.59 -5.20 -19.95
CA SER A 280 17.53 -4.27 -20.38
C SER A 280 17.82 -3.59 -21.73
N SER A 281 16.81 -3.49 -22.60
CA SER A 281 16.95 -2.95 -23.97
C SER A 281 17.53 -1.53 -24.00
N ASN A 282 17.08 -0.66 -23.10
CA ASN A 282 17.51 0.74 -23.01
C ASN A 282 18.99 0.83 -22.60
N VAL A 283 19.48 -0.17 -21.85
CA VAL A 283 20.87 -0.25 -21.40
C VAL A 283 21.77 -0.89 -22.46
N LYS A 284 21.25 -1.77 -23.32
CA LYS A 284 22.00 -2.25 -24.49
C LYS A 284 22.34 -1.13 -25.46
N GLU A 285 21.41 -0.19 -25.68
CA GLU A 285 21.68 1.02 -26.48
C GLU A 285 22.73 1.90 -25.78
N PHE A 286 22.57 2.15 -24.47
CA PHE A 286 23.53 2.92 -23.66
C PHE A 286 24.98 2.42 -23.79
N VAL A 287 25.20 1.14 -23.50
CA VAL A 287 26.56 0.56 -23.45
C VAL A 287 27.12 0.16 -24.81
N SER A 288 26.35 0.35 -25.89
CA SER A 288 26.75 -0.06 -27.24
C SER A 288 28.08 0.54 -27.69
N SER A 289 28.36 1.81 -27.34
CA SER A 289 29.65 2.44 -27.65
C SER A 289 30.78 2.05 -26.69
N ALA A 290 30.50 1.47 -25.53
CA ALA A 290 31.53 0.92 -24.66
C ALA A 290 31.96 -0.49 -25.12
N LEU A 291 31.01 -1.27 -25.64
CA LEU A 291 31.19 -2.66 -26.04
C LEU A 291 31.65 -2.87 -27.49
N GLN A 292 32.31 -1.89 -28.10
CA GLN A 292 32.91 -2.08 -29.42
C GLN A 292 34.10 -3.05 -29.35
N ASN A 293 34.21 -3.93 -30.35
CA ASN A 293 35.29 -4.93 -30.37
C ASN A 293 36.68 -4.30 -30.54
N ILE A 294 36.77 -3.21 -31.30
CA ILE A 294 38.02 -2.49 -31.55
C ILE A 294 38.17 -1.39 -30.48
N PRO A 295 39.30 -1.31 -29.74
CA PRO A 295 39.48 -0.32 -28.68
C PRO A 295 39.33 1.15 -29.13
N SER A 296 39.79 1.50 -30.34
CA SER A 296 39.69 2.86 -30.90
C SER A 296 38.27 3.34 -31.15
N ASP A 297 37.32 2.41 -31.27
CA ASP A 297 35.93 2.70 -31.61
C ASP A 297 35.07 2.87 -30.35
N ARG A 298 35.67 2.66 -29.16
CA ARG A 298 35.00 2.81 -27.87
C ARG A 298 34.90 4.28 -27.48
N CYS A 299 33.83 4.63 -26.77
CA CYS A 299 33.69 5.97 -26.18
C CYS A 299 34.67 6.19 -25.01
N SER A 300 35.07 7.44 -24.77
CA SER A 300 35.78 7.82 -23.55
C SER A 300 34.87 7.79 -22.31
N ALA A 301 35.46 7.80 -21.11
CA ALA A 301 34.72 7.89 -19.85
C ALA A 301 33.80 9.12 -19.77
N GLU A 302 34.23 10.27 -20.29
CA GLU A 302 33.41 11.49 -20.32
C GLU A 302 32.19 11.33 -21.24
N SER A 303 32.38 10.88 -22.49
CA SER A 303 31.25 10.66 -23.40
C SER A 303 30.29 9.58 -22.87
N PHE A 304 30.81 8.57 -22.16
CA PHE A 304 30.00 7.56 -21.49
C PHE A 304 29.19 8.14 -20.31
N ARG A 305 29.78 9.06 -19.55
CA ARG A 305 29.12 9.83 -18.48
C ARG A 305 27.99 10.72 -19.00
N GLU A 306 28.20 11.41 -20.13
CA GLU A 306 27.17 12.22 -20.78
C GLU A 306 25.96 11.38 -21.20
N LYS A 307 26.19 10.25 -21.88
CA LYS A 307 25.12 9.30 -22.28
C LYS A 307 24.36 8.76 -21.07
N PHE A 308 25.07 8.44 -19.98
CA PHE A 308 24.44 8.01 -18.73
C PHE A 308 23.46 9.07 -18.19
N ASN A 309 23.90 10.34 -18.12
CA ASN A 309 23.06 11.45 -17.67
C ASN A 309 21.81 11.62 -18.56
N GLU A 310 21.98 11.50 -19.89
CA GLU A 310 20.87 11.58 -20.85
C GLU A 310 19.81 10.49 -20.55
N ILE A 311 20.23 9.24 -20.39
CA ILE A 311 19.34 8.09 -20.12
C ILE A 311 18.69 8.19 -18.74
N GLN A 312 19.44 8.61 -17.72
CA GLN A 312 18.90 8.86 -16.39
C GLN A 312 17.79 9.92 -16.45
N SER A 313 18.01 11.02 -17.18
CA SER A 313 17.00 12.07 -17.37
C SER A 313 15.75 11.58 -18.13
N LYS A 314 15.94 10.81 -19.22
CA LYS A 314 14.84 10.22 -20.00
C LYS A 314 13.97 9.33 -19.11
N LEU A 315 14.57 8.44 -18.32
CA LEU A 315 13.84 7.51 -17.46
C LEU A 315 13.17 8.21 -16.26
N SER A 316 13.80 9.21 -15.64
CA SER A 316 13.16 10.05 -14.62
C SER A 316 11.91 10.77 -15.18
N ASN A 317 12.01 11.34 -16.39
CA ASN A 317 10.88 11.98 -17.07
C ASN A 317 9.76 10.98 -17.38
N THR A 318 10.10 9.78 -17.87
CA THR A 318 9.10 8.71 -18.12
C THR A 318 8.36 8.31 -16.84
N GLN A 319 9.06 8.12 -15.72
CA GLN A 319 8.46 7.80 -14.42
C GLN A 319 7.53 8.91 -13.91
N GLN A 320 7.91 10.19 -14.08
CA GLN A 320 7.06 11.33 -13.71
C GLN A 320 5.78 11.36 -14.56
N ILE A 321 5.89 11.17 -15.88
CA ILE A 321 4.74 11.09 -16.79
C ILE A 321 3.82 9.93 -16.40
N GLU A 322 4.36 8.76 -16.08
CA GLU A 322 3.55 7.61 -15.66
C GLU A 322 2.83 7.87 -14.33
N LYS A 323 3.53 8.47 -13.34
CA LYS A 323 2.95 8.86 -12.05
C LYS A 323 1.81 9.87 -12.22
N LEU A 324 1.93 10.82 -13.15
CA LEU A 324 0.86 11.75 -13.50
C LEU A 324 -0.33 11.05 -14.19
N ARG A 325 -0.07 10.12 -15.12
CA ARG A 325 -1.11 9.31 -15.78
C ARG A 325 -1.89 8.45 -14.77
N ARG A 326 -1.22 7.80 -13.82
CA ARG A 326 -1.87 7.02 -12.74
C ARG A 326 -2.79 7.92 -11.90
N LYS A 327 -2.32 9.09 -11.45
CA LYS A 327 -3.15 10.08 -10.73
C LYS A 327 -4.36 10.55 -11.53
N ALA A 328 -4.18 10.86 -12.81
CA ALA A 328 -5.28 11.28 -13.69
C ALA A 328 -6.35 10.19 -13.84
N LEU A 329 -5.93 8.92 -13.97
CA LEU A 329 -6.85 7.77 -14.03
C LEU A 329 -7.62 7.57 -12.71
N GLU A 330 -6.97 7.71 -11.56
CA GLU A 330 -7.63 7.67 -10.25
C GLU A 330 -8.66 8.80 -10.09
N GLU A 331 -8.34 10.02 -10.52
CA GLU A 331 -9.27 11.14 -10.51
C GLU A 331 -10.46 10.89 -11.44
N GLU A 332 -10.24 10.34 -12.64
CA GLU A 332 -11.31 9.98 -13.56
C GLU A 332 -12.26 8.92 -12.96
N GLN A 333 -11.71 7.89 -12.30
CA GLN A 333 -12.48 6.89 -11.58
C GLN A 333 -13.28 7.50 -10.42
N LYS A 334 -12.68 8.41 -9.63
CA LYS A 334 -13.39 9.17 -8.57
C LYS A 334 -14.53 10.02 -9.15
N ARG A 335 -14.32 10.70 -10.29
CA ARG A 335 -15.37 11.47 -10.99
C ARG A 335 -16.50 10.58 -11.48
N LYS A 336 -16.21 9.41 -12.09
CA LYS A 336 -17.22 8.43 -12.53
C LYS A 336 -18.05 7.91 -11.35
N SER A 337 -17.40 7.52 -10.25
CA SER A 337 -18.09 7.08 -9.03
C SER A 337 -19.00 8.17 -8.44
N LEU A 338 -18.55 9.42 -8.42
CA LEU A 338 -19.36 10.55 -7.94
C LEU A 338 -20.57 10.82 -8.83
N GLN A 339 -20.40 10.79 -10.16
CA GLN A 339 -21.52 10.93 -11.11
C GLN A 339 -22.53 9.78 -10.95
N GLU A 340 -22.07 8.55 -10.72
CA GLU A 340 -22.97 7.42 -10.49
C GLU A 340 -23.76 7.58 -9.17
N LYS A 341 -23.10 8.00 -8.09
CA LYS A 341 -23.77 8.35 -6.82
C LYS A 341 -24.82 9.45 -7.03
N GLN A 342 -24.50 10.50 -7.79
CA GLN A 342 -25.46 11.57 -8.13
C GLN A 342 -26.66 11.04 -8.95
N LYS A 343 -26.43 10.17 -9.95
CA LYS A 343 -27.51 9.50 -10.71
C LYS A 343 -28.40 8.65 -9.79
N ARG A 344 -27.82 7.86 -8.89
CA ARG A 344 -28.55 7.06 -7.88
C ARG A 344 -29.39 7.96 -6.96
N ILE A 345 -28.83 9.07 -6.46
CA ILE A 345 -29.56 10.05 -5.64
C ILE A 345 -30.72 10.68 -6.42
N LYS A 346 -30.51 11.09 -7.68
CA LYS A 346 -31.58 11.66 -8.52
C LYS A 346 -32.71 10.64 -8.77
N ALA A 347 -32.37 9.39 -9.07
CA ALA A 347 -33.34 8.31 -9.24
C ALA A 347 -34.13 7.99 -7.95
N LEU A 348 -33.48 8.07 -6.78
CA LEU A 348 -34.15 7.92 -5.48
C LEU A 348 -35.11 9.08 -5.20
N LYS A 349 -34.71 10.33 -5.46
CA LYS A 349 -35.59 11.50 -5.32
C LYS A 349 -36.82 11.39 -6.23
N GLU A 350 -36.64 10.93 -7.46
CA GLU A 350 -37.76 10.73 -8.39
C GLU A 350 -38.72 9.63 -7.91
N LYS A 351 -38.20 8.49 -7.43
CA LYS A 351 -39.04 7.43 -6.83
C LYS A 351 -39.83 7.91 -5.61
N VAL A 352 -39.25 8.78 -4.78
CA VAL A 352 -39.96 9.39 -3.63
C VAL A 352 -41.06 10.34 -4.12
N ARG A 353 -40.80 11.15 -5.16
CA ARG A 353 -41.80 12.05 -5.76
C ARG A 353 -43.01 11.27 -6.29
N ILE A 354 -42.78 10.20 -7.05
CA ILE A 354 -43.84 9.35 -7.60
C ILE A 354 -44.69 8.74 -6.48
N ARG A 355 -44.08 8.18 -5.42
CA ARG A 355 -44.80 7.64 -4.27
C ARG A 355 -45.67 8.67 -3.56
N LEU A 356 -45.16 9.88 -3.35
CA LEU A 356 -45.94 10.96 -2.71
C LEU A 356 -47.13 11.39 -3.58
N GLU A 357 -47.00 11.35 -4.90
CA GLU A 357 -48.09 11.65 -5.84
C GLU A 357 -49.15 10.53 -5.88
N GLU A 358 -48.72 9.27 -5.80
CA GLU A 358 -49.60 8.09 -5.65
C GLU A 358 -50.36 8.14 -4.30
N GLU A 359 -49.67 8.42 -3.20
CA GLU A 359 -50.29 8.59 -1.87
C GLU A 359 -51.29 9.76 -1.84
N ALA A 360 -51.03 10.85 -2.57
CA ALA A 360 -51.95 11.98 -2.68
C ALA A 360 -53.23 11.59 -3.45
N LYS A 361 -53.08 10.91 -4.59
CA LYS A 361 -54.21 10.41 -5.41
C LYS A 361 -55.05 9.38 -4.66
N GLU A 362 -54.43 8.53 -3.85
CA GLU A 362 -55.15 7.56 -3.02
C GLU A 362 -55.92 8.24 -1.87
N LYS A 363 -55.33 9.24 -1.20
CA LYS A 363 -56.04 10.06 -0.21
C LYS A 363 -57.23 10.81 -0.82
N GLU A 364 -57.09 11.32 -2.04
CA GLU A 364 -58.18 11.96 -2.77
C GLU A 364 -59.31 10.97 -3.12
N ARG A 365 -58.96 9.77 -3.58
CA ARG A 365 -59.93 8.67 -3.79
C ARG A 365 -60.69 8.29 -2.53
N ILE A 366 -59.99 8.11 -1.40
CA ILE A 366 -60.60 7.81 -0.11
C ILE A 366 -61.58 8.91 0.28
N ARG A 367 -61.18 10.18 0.17
CA ARG A 367 -62.04 11.34 0.48
C ARG A 367 -63.31 11.37 -0.40
N LEU A 368 -63.19 11.14 -1.70
CA LEU A 368 -64.34 11.07 -2.61
C LEU A 368 -65.26 9.89 -2.27
N GLN A 369 -64.70 8.76 -1.85
CA GLN A 369 -65.49 7.58 -1.43
C GLN A 369 -66.19 7.80 -0.09
N GLU A 370 -65.57 8.51 0.86
CA GLU A 370 -66.21 8.94 2.10
C GLU A 370 -67.34 9.94 1.83
N GLU A 371 -67.12 10.94 0.96
CA GLU A 371 -68.15 11.92 0.58
C GLU A 371 -69.34 11.26 -0.14
N ALA A 372 -69.11 10.22 -0.94
CA ALA A 372 -70.17 9.42 -1.55
C ALA A 372 -70.99 8.65 -0.50
N LYS A 373 -70.32 8.00 0.47
CA LYS A 373 -70.97 7.30 1.60
C LYS A 373 -71.75 8.26 2.51
N GLU A 374 -71.26 9.47 2.70
CA GLU A 374 -71.96 10.51 3.47
C GLU A 374 -73.24 10.95 2.76
N LYS A 375 -73.19 11.18 1.43
CA LYS A 375 -74.38 11.49 0.61
C LYS A 375 -75.39 10.34 0.60
N GLU A 376 -74.93 9.09 0.55
CA GLU A 376 -75.78 7.90 0.65
C GLU A 376 -76.46 7.80 2.03
N ARG A 377 -75.73 8.08 3.12
CA ARG A 377 -76.29 8.16 4.48
C ARG A 377 -77.34 9.26 4.64
N ILE A 378 -77.09 10.45 4.09
CA ILE A 378 -78.07 11.56 4.11
C ILE A 378 -79.34 11.14 3.39
N ARG A 379 -79.23 10.56 2.20
CA ARG A 379 -80.37 10.07 1.42
C ARG A 379 -81.17 8.99 2.16
N LEU A 380 -80.50 8.04 2.82
CA LEU A 380 -81.16 7.03 3.65
C LEU A 380 -81.87 7.64 4.86
N GLN A 381 -81.31 8.66 5.51
CA GLN A 381 -81.98 9.40 6.59
C GLN A 381 -83.18 10.21 6.09
N GLU A 382 -83.13 10.75 4.88
CA GLU A 382 -84.27 11.43 4.26
C GLU A 382 -85.38 10.42 3.93
N GLU A 383 -85.07 9.26 3.35
CA GLU A 383 -86.04 8.18 3.13
C GLU A 383 -86.64 7.62 4.44
N GLU A 384 -85.87 7.60 5.53
CA GLU A 384 -86.37 7.19 6.85
C GLU A 384 -87.33 8.24 7.45
N LYS A 385 -87.01 9.53 7.34
CA LYS A 385 -87.90 10.63 7.72
C LYS A 385 -89.17 10.70 6.86
N GLU A 386 -89.06 10.40 5.56
CA GLU A 386 -90.21 10.30 4.65
C GLU A 386 -91.15 9.17 5.10
N LYS A 387 -90.60 7.99 5.41
CA LYS A 387 -91.36 6.86 5.96
C LYS A 387 -92.00 7.20 7.32
N GLU A 388 -91.29 7.93 8.19
CA GLU A 388 -91.84 8.40 9.47
C GLU A 388 -92.99 9.40 9.27
N ARG A 389 -92.89 10.34 8.32
CA ARG A 389 -94.00 11.25 7.94
C ARG A 389 -95.20 10.48 7.43
N ILE A 390 -95.01 9.52 6.52
CA ILE A 390 -96.10 8.68 5.99
C ILE A 390 -96.80 7.93 7.14
N ARG A 391 -96.03 7.35 8.06
CA ARG A 391 -96.55 6.60 9.20
C ARG A 391 -97.35 7.48 10.16
N LEU A 392 -96.90 8.71 10.42
CA LEU A 392 -97.64 9.71 11.21
C LEU A 392 -98.91 10.20 10.48
N GLU A 393 -98.90 10.29 9.15
CA GLU A 393 -100.07 10.67 8.36
C GLU A 393 -101.13 9.55 8.32
N GLU A 394 -100.72 8.29 8.25
CA GLU A 394 -101.61 7.13 8.42
C GLU A 394 -102.20 7.09 9.83
N GLU A 395 -101.39 7.33 10.87
CA GLU A 395 -101.88 7.37 12.26
C GLU A 395 -102.87 8.54 12.49
N ALA A 396 -102.68 9.66 11.80
CA ALA A 396 -103.63 10.79 11.80
C ALA A 396 -104.95 10.44 11.10
N LYS A 397 -104.89 9.76 9.93
CA LYS A 397 -106.08 9.27 9.21
C LYS A 397 -106.84 8.21 10.01
N GLU A 398 -106.16 7.34 10.74
CA GLU A 398 -106.79 6.36 11.63
C GLU A 398 -107.49 7.05 12.82
N LYS A 399 -106.84 8.05 13.45
CA LYS A 399 -107.47 8.88 14.49
C LYS A 399 -108.68 9.66 13.97
N GLU A 400 -108.66 10.12 12.72
CA GLU A 400 -109.82 10.76 12.09
C GLU A 400 -110.95 9.76 11.82
N ARG A 401 -110.64 8.53 11.37
CA ARG A 401 -111.60 7.43 11.22
C ARG A 401 -112.31 7.11 12.53
N ILE A 402 -111.56 6.97 13.62
CA ILE A 402 -112.11 6.73 14.98
C ILE A 402 -113.04 7.88 15.38
N ARG A 403 -112.64 9.14 15.14
CA ARG A 403 -113.43 10.33 15.49
C ARG A 403 -114.73 10.47 14.69
N LEU A 404 -114.75 9.95 13.45
CA LEU A 404 -115.97 9.84 12.64
C LEU A 404 -116.88 8.68 13.10
N GLU A 405 -116.29 7.57 13.52
CA GLU A 405 -117.02 6.42 14.08
C GLU A 405 -117.68 6.75 15.43
N GLU A 406 -117.02 7.50 16.31
CA GLU A 406 -117.61 8.06 17.53
C GLU A 406 -118.78 9.01 17.22
N LYS A 407 -118.64 9.88 16.21
CA LYS A 407 -119.74 10.75 15.75
C LYS A 407 -120.93 9.96 15.19
N ALA A 408 -120.70 8.80 14.58
CA ALA A 408 -121.77 7.92 14.12
C ALA A 408 -122.50 7.28 15.32
N LYS A 409 -121.75 6.74 16.29
CA LYS A 409 -122.30 6.16 17.52
C LYS A 409 -123.06 7.18 18.37
N GLU A 410 -122.61 8.43 18.42
CA GLU A 410 -123.33 9.51 19.12
C GLU A 410 -124.64 9.90 18.41
N LYS A 411 -124.67 9.91 17.06
CA LYS A 411 -125.91 10.08 16.29
C LYS A 411 -126.91 8.94 16.49
N GLU A 412 -126.42 7.70 16.58
CA GLU A 412 -127.24 6.53 16.88
C GLU A 412 -127.82 6.58 18.30
N ARG A 413 -127.02 7.04 19.27
CA ARG A 413 -127.44 7.34 20.65
C ARG A 413 -128.59 8.34 20.72
N ILE A 414 -128.52 9.44 19.97
CA ILE A 414 -129.58 10.46 19.91
C ILE A 414 -130.88 9.85 19.36
N ARG A 415 -130.78 9.04 18.29
CA ARG A 415 -131.96 8.38 17.68
C ARG A 415 -132.64 7.40 18.65
N LEU A 416 -131.87 6.61 19.38
CA LEU A 416 -132.38 5.72 20.43
C LEU A 416 -132.97 6.50 21.63
N GLN A 417 -132.47 7.70 21.92
CA GLN A 417 -132.97 8.54 23.02
C GLN A 417 -134.30 9.23 22.70
N GLU A 418 -134.58 9.52 21.43
CA GLU A 418 -135.91 9.98 20.99
C GLU A 418 -136.93 8.84 21.04
N GLU A 419 -136.56 7.65 20.55
CA GLU A 419 -137.41 6.44 20.61
C GLU A 419 -137.71 5.99 22.05
N ALA A 420 -136.77 6.24 22.98
CA ALA A 420 -136.98 6.00 24.41
C ALA A 420 -138.01 6.97 25.04
N LYS A 421 -138.00 8.26 24.67
CA LYS A 421 -138.95 9.27 25.19
C LYS A 421 -140.39 9.02 24.74
N GLU A 422 -140.57 8.41 23.57
CA GLU A 422 -141.90 8.00 23.09
C GLU A 422 -142.42 6.77 23.86
N LYS A 423 -141.56 5.79 24.15
CA LYS A 423 -141.89 4.64 25.01
C LYS A 423 -142.15 5.05 26.47
N GLU A 424 -141.43 6.05 26.98
CA GLU A 424 -141.57 6.57 28.36
C GLU A 424 -142.94 7.25 28.62
N ARG A 425 -143.52 7.93 27.61
CA ARG A 425 -144.90 8.45 27.69
C ARG A 425 -145.95 7.35 27.83
N ASN A 426 -145.74 6.21 27.17
CA ASN A 426 -146.64 5.06 27.24
C ASN A 426 -146.46 4.27 28.56
N TYR A 427 -145.22 4.21 29.06
CA TYR A 427 -144.84 3.45 30.26
C TYR A 427 -145.27 4.09 31.58
N ASN A 428 -145.27 5.43 31.66
CA ASN A 428 -145.68 6.16 32.87
C ASN A 428 -147.19 6.07 33.19
N ASN A 429 -148.01 5.56 32.27
CA ASN A 429 -149.42 5.23 32.54
C ASN A 429 -149.60 3.80 33.11
N MET A 430 -148.59 2.94 33.01
CA MET A 430 -148.70 1.49 33.30
C MET A 430 -147.88 1.01 34.50
N ARG A 431 -147.03 1.86 35.09
CA ARG A 431 -146.14 1.48 36.22
C ARG A 431 -146.38 2.23 37.53
N SER A 432 -147.64 2.52 37.82
CA SER A 432 -148.14 2.68 39.21
C SER A 432 -148.22 1.33 39.96
N GLN A 433 -147.75 0.23 39.35
CA GLN A 433 -147.63 -1.10 39.93
C GLN A 433 -146.14 -1.52 39.93
N TRP A 434 -145.74 -2.31 40.95
CA TRP A 434 -144.38 -2.86 41.16
C TRP A 434 -143.32 -1.91 41.71
N LYS A 435 -143.61 -1.47 42.94
CA LYS A 435 -142.65 -1.12 43.99
C LYS A 435 -141.74 -2.32 44.40
N MET A 436 -140.51 -1.98 44.81
CA MET A 436 -139.66 -2.63 45.86
C MET A 436 -138.91 -3.96 45.60
N VAL A 437 -137.75 -4.05 46.32
CA VAL A 437 -136.86 -5.21 46.63
C VAL A 437 -135.96 -5.68 45.46
N SER A 438 -134.62 -5.86 45.55
CA SER A 438 -133.57 -5.89 46.62
C SER A 438 -132.23 -5.33 46.04
N LEU A 439 -131.36 -4.60 46.76
CA LEU A 439 -130.31 -5.02 47.73
C LEU A 439 -129.25 -6.01 47.16
N SER A 440 -127.92 -5.93 47.40
CA SER A 440 -127.06 -4.97 48.15
C SER A 440 -125.54 -5.32 48.08
N SER A 441 -124.63 -4.31 48.09
CA SER A 441 -123.18 -4.35 48.49
C SER A 441 -122.23 -5.28 47.67
N ILE A 442 -120.88 -5.41 47.80
CA ILE A 442 -119.72 -4.89 48.61
C ILE A 442 -118.57 -4.59 47.58
N HIS A 443 -117.74 -3.52 47.58
CA HIS A 443 -116.52 -3.17 48.36
C HIS A 443 -115.28 -4.14 48.22
N PRO A 444 -114.00 -3.75 48.49
CA PRO A 444 -112.92 -3.78 47.47
C PRO A 444 -111.57 -4.44 47.91
N ARG A 445 -110.48 -4.18 47.14
CA ARG A 445 -109.01 -4.25 47.44
C ARG A 445 -108.14 -5.42 46.88
N THR A 446 -107.11 -5.01 46.13
CA THR A 446 -105.66 -5.31 46.27
C THR A 446 -105.13 -6.75 46.15
N ILE A 447 -104.03 -6.94 45.38
CA ILE A 447 -102.75 -7.61 45.76
C ILE A 447 -101.83 -7.79 44.52
N ALA A 448 -100.52 -7.59 44.69
CA ALA A 448 -99.42 -7.84 43.73
C ALA A 448 -98.77 -9.23 44.06
N PRO A 449 -97.48 -9.62 43.84
CA PRO A 449 -96.34 -9.00 43.15
C PRO A 449 -95.44 -9.98 42.32
N HIS A 450 -94.28 -9.45 41.86
CA HIS A 450 -93.01 -10.17 41.57
C HIS A 450 -92.95 -11.13 40.35
N GLN A 451 -91.79 -11.38 39.70
CA GLN A 451 -90.39 -11.36 40.21
C GLN A 451 -89.33 -10.95 39.15
N TYR A 452 -88.13 -10.57 39.63
CA TYR A 452 -86.89 -10.17 38.91
C TYR A 452 -86.02 -11.42 38.53
N PRO A 453 -84.84 -11.38 37.84
CA PRO A 453 -83.77 -10.38 38.01
C PRO A 453 -82.88 -9.91 36.81
N ASP A 454 -82.13 -8.84 37.13
CA ASP A 454 -81.04 -8.13 36.43
C ASP A 454 -79.66 -8.79 36.81
N PRO A 455 -78.40 -8.26 36.64
CA PRO A 455 -77.97 -6.91 36.19
C PRO A 455 -76.68 -6.76 35.32
N LYS A 456 -76.45 -5.53 34.81
CA LYS A 456 -75.19 -4.68 34.84
C LYS A 456 -75.08 -3.74 33.62
N ILE A 457 -75.10 -2.40 33.77
CA ILE A 457 -73.96 -1.46 34.06
C ILE A 457 -72.96 -1.37 32.86
N GLN A 458 -72.54 -0.22 32.29
CA GLN A 458 -72.81 1.22 32.50
C GLN A 458 -72.33 2.11 31.30
N ILE A 459 -73.08 3.17 30.98
CA ILE A 459 -72.63 4.59 30.81
C ILE A 459 -71.38 4.95 29.93
N SER A 460 -71.68 5.40 28.70
CA SER A 460 -71.33 6.73 28.12
C SER A 460 -70.10 7.00 27.19
N ARG A 461 -70.46 7.77 26.13
CA ARG A 461 -69.87 9.03 25.60
C ARG A 461 -68.46 9.08 24.97
N LYS A 462 -68.54 9.48 23.69
CA LYS A 462 -67.82 10.57 23.00
C LYS A 462 -66.41 10.33 22.42
N ASN A 463 -66.41 10.34 21.08
CA ASN A 463 -65.66 11.23 20.17
C ASN A 463 -64.13 11.08 20.01
N ASN A 464 -63.75 11.01 18.72
CA ASN A 464 -62.47 11.40 18.10
C ASN A 464 -61.23 10.56 18.52
N GLY A 465 -60.34 10.15 17.61
CA GLY A 465 -60.28 10.30 16.16
C GLY A 465 -58.83 10.15 15.66
N ILE A 466 -58.67 10.06 14.33
CA ILE A 466 -57.41 10.25 13.57
C ILE A 466 -56.39 9.09 13.55
N ASN A 467 -56.06 8.70 12.31
CA ASN A 467 -54.98 7.81 11.86
C ASN A 467 -53.58 8.12 12.42
N LEU A 468 -52.70 7.11 12.49
CA LEU A 468 -51.53 7.04 11.59
C LEU A 468 -50.73 5.72 11.70
N MET A 469 -50.47 5.11 10.53
CA MET A 469 -49.34 4.22 10.30
C MET A 469 -48.02 4.98 10.48
N GLY A 470 -46.97 4.33 11.00
CA GLY A 470 -45.68 5.02 11.19
C GLY A 470 -44.55 4.17 11.75
N THR A 471 -44.11 3.15 11.02
CA THR A 471 -42.79 2.54 11.26
C THR A 471 -41.68 3.58 11.06
N TYR A 472 -40.66 3.63 11.93
CA TYR A 472 -39.26 3.72 11.46
C TYR A 472 -38.27 3.26 12.54
N ALA A 473 -37.28 2.48 12.10
CA ALA A 473 -36.14 2.10 12.92
C ALA A 473 -35.13 3.26 13.02
N ARG A 474 -34.38 3.30 14.14
CA ARG A 474 -33.08 3.99 14.20
C ARG A 474 -32.13 3.20 15.09
N ALA A 475 -31.01 2.78 14.51
CA ALA A 475 -29.92 2.12 15.21
C ALA A 475 -28.81 3.13 15.54
N GLN A 476 -28.14 2.96 16.68
CA GLN A 476 -26.72 3.30 16.89
C GLN A 476 -26.19 2.74 18.23
N SER A 477 -25.41 1.65 18.15
CA SER A 477 -24.03 1.44 18.67
C SER A 477 -23.53 2.10 19.98
N PRO A 478 -22.49 1.55 20.67
CA PRO A 478 -21.95 0.18 20.69
C PRO A 478 -21.87 -0.43 22.12
N TYR A 479 -21.61 -1.75 22.20
CA TYR A 479 -21.09 -2.40 23.41
C TYR A 479 -19.57 -2.56 23.35
N CYS A 480 -18.94 -2.56 24.52
CA CYS A 480 -17.53 -2.92 24.71
C CYS A 480 -17.33 -4.44 24.67
N LEU A 481 -16.27 -4.91 24.00
CA LEU A 481 -15.26 -5.86 24.50
C LEU A 481 -14.17 -6.06 23.42
#